data_AF-W5W351-F1
#
_entry.id   AF-W5W351-F1
#
_cell.length_a   1.000
_cell.length_b   1.000
_cell.length_c   1.000
_cell.angle_alpha   90.00
_cell.angle_beta   90.00
_cell.angle_gamma   90.00
#
_symmetry.space_group_name_H-M   'P 1'
#
loop_
_entity.id
_entity.type
_entity.pdbx_description
1 polymer ?
#
loop_
_entity_poly.entity_id
_entity_poly.type
_entity_poly.pdbx_seq_one_letter_code
_entity_poly.pdbx_strand_id
1 'polypeptide(L)'
;MPLRPFGSSGVLAVRGRVDGAQVVAHCTCGTRMGGAMGSEGCRHLVEAFDLAVRERCPVIGLWHCGGARLVEGVEALDGVGQTSAAVVRASGRVPHFSGPRPVVPPTGKR
;
A
#
# COMPACT_ATOMS: atom_id res chain seq x y z
N MET A 1 9.21 -4.00 -11.19
CA MET A 1 8.58 -5.35 -11.20
C MET A 1 7.53 -5.41 -10.10
N PRO A 2 6.29 -5.84 -10.37
CA PRO A 2 5.27 -6.02 -9.34
C PRO A 2 5.62 -7.16 -8.38
N LEU A 3 5.35 -6.96 -7.09
CA LEU A 3 5.54 -7.98 -6.06
C LEU A 3 4.42 -9.03 -6.10
N ARG A 4 3.20 -8.57 -6.39
CA ARG A 4 1.98 -9.37 -6.50
C ARG A 4 1.10 -8.82 -7.63
N PRO A 5 0.22 -9.64 -8.24
CA PRO A 5 -0.78 -9.15 -9.19
C PRO A 5 -1.69 -8.08 -8.54
N PHE A 6 -2.04 -7.05 -9.29
CA PHE A 6 -2.92 -5.98 -8.78
C PHE A 6 -4.31 -6.49 -8.38
N GLY A 7 -4.89 -7.39 -9.19
CA GLY A 7 -6.04 -8.23 -8.83
C GLY A 7 -7.19 -7.52 -8.12
N SER A 8 -7.82 -8.23 -7.17
CA SER A 8 -8.86 -7.76 -6.25
C SER A 8 -8.32 -6.98 -5.04
N SER A 9 -7.01 -7.05 -4.81
CA SER A 9 -6.35 -6.48 -3.62
C SER A 9 -6.55 -4.96 -3.48
N GLY A 10 -6.72 -4.26 -4.60
CA GLY A 10 -6.82 -2.79 -4.61
C GLY A 10 -5.49 -2.10 -4.25
N VAL A 11 -4.39 -2.86 -4.18
CA VAL A 11 -3.05 -2.38 -3.87
C VAL A 11 -2.09 -2.90 -4.93
N LEU A 12 -1.29 -2.01 -5.48
CA LEU A 12 -0.14 -2.38 -6.30
C LEU A 12 1.13 -2.08 -5.50
N ALA A 13 2.00 -3.08 -5.36
CA ALA A 13 3.33 -2.91 -4.81
C ALA A 13 4.37 -3.36 -5.85
N VAL A 14 5.42 -2.58 -6.02
CA VAL A 14 6.47 -2.79 -7.02
C VAL A 14 7.85 -2.59 -6.40
N ARG A 15 8.82 -3.31 -6.91
CA ARG A 15 10.25 -3.06 -6.72
C ARG A 15 10.82 -2.42 -7.97
N GLY A 16 11.69 -1.43 -7.81
CA GLY A 16 12.30 -0.70 -8.92
C GLY A 16 13.61 0.00 -8.55
N ARG A 17 14.00 0.93 -9.40
CA ARG A 17 15.12 1.86 -9.16
C ARG A 17 14.67 3.30 -9.34
N VAL A 18 15.13 4.18 -8.46
CA VAL A 18 15.03 5.64 -8.61
C VAL A 18 16.45 6.17 -8.52
N ASP A 19 16.92 6.83 -9.57
CA ASP A 19 18.30 7.32 -9.67
C ASP A 19 19.36 6.26 -9.29
N GLY A 20 19.18 5.04 -9.82
CA GLY A 20 20.06 3.90 -9.54
C GLY A 20 19.84 3.21 -8.18
N ALA A 21 19.28 3.90 -7.17
CA ALA A 21 18.97 3.33 -5.87
C ALA A 21 17.78 2.34 -5.95
N GLN A 22 17.88 1.18 -5.31
CA GLN A 22 16.73 0.27 -5.17
C GLN A 22 15.63 0.97 -4.38
N VAL A 23 14.38 0.81 -4.78
CA VAL A 23 13.21 1.29 -4.04
C VAL A 23 12.08 0.28 -4.10
N VAL A 24 11.26 0.27 -3.05
CA VAL A 24 9.93 -0.35 -3.07
C VAL A 24 8.89 0.77 -3.12
N ALA A 25 7.93 0.65 -4.03
CA ALA A 25 6.82 1.61 -4.12
C ALA A 25 5.49 0.89 -4.01
N HIS A 26 4.51 1.52 -3.37
CA HIS A 26 3.15 1.00 -3.31
C HIS A 26 2.13 2.10 -3.61
N CYS A 27 1.00 1.72 -4.22
CA CYS A 27 -0.15 2.59 -4.37
C CYS A 27 -1.45 1.84 -4.05
N THR A 28 -2.28 2.43 -3.21
CA THR A 28 -3.65 1.96 -2.98
C THR A 28 -4.59 2.62 -4.00
N CYS A 29 -5.61 1.89 -4.47
CA CYS A 29 -6.45 2.32 -5.58
C CYS A 29 -7.87 2.65 -5.12
N GLY A 30 -8.21 3.94 -5.14
CA GLY A 30 -9.51 4.47 -4.73
C GLY A 30 -10.68 4.18 -5.65
N THR A 31 -10.43 3.75 -6.89
CA THR A 31 -11.51 3.39 -7.84
C THR A 31 -12.14 2.03 -7.51
N ARG A 32 -11.49 1.20 -6.68
CA ARG A 32 -12.07 -0.06 -6.19
C ARG A 32 -12.69 0.12 -4.82
N MET A 33 -14.02 -0.02 -4.74
CA MET A 33 -14.78 0.07 -3.47
C MET A 33 -14.47 1.35 -2.68
N GLY A 34 -14.28 2.48 -3.37
CA GLY A 34 -13.91 3.76 -2.73
C GLY A 34 -12.52 3.78 -2.08
N GLY A 35 -11.67 2.81 -2.40
CA GLY A 35 -10.34 2.64 -1.81
C GLY A 35 -10.34 1.86 -0.52
N ALA A 36 -11.38 1.09 -0.23
CA ALA A 36 -11.42 0.28 0.99
C ALA A 36 -10.41 -0.87 0.94
N MET A 37 -9.50 -0.91 1.92
CA MET A 37 -8.45 -1.91 2.06
C MET A 37 -9.02 -3.19 2.64
N GLY A 38 -9.03 -4.24 1.84
CA GLY A 38 -9.31 -5.61 2.28
C GLY A 38 -8.06 -6.28 2.85
N SER A 39 -8.26 -7.42 3.48
CA SER A 39 -7.23 -8.28 4.06
C SER A 39 -6.10 -8.60 3.05
N GLU A 40 -6.44 -8.89 1.80
CA GLU A 40 -5.48 -9.17 0.72
C GLU A 40 -4.60 -7.94 0.40
N GLY A 41 -5.21 -6.77 0.25
CA GLY A 41 -4.48 -5.52 -0.03
C GLY A 41 -3.56 -5.11 1.11
N CYS A 42 -4.03 -5.28 2.34
CA CYS A 42 -3.22 -5.07 3.55
C CYS A 42 -2.01 -6.02 3.57
N ARG A 43 -2.19 -7.29 3.19
CA ARG A 43 -1.07 -8.26 3.08
C ARG A 43 -0.02 -7.81 2.07
N HIS A 44 -0.43 -7.31 0.90
CA HIS A 44 0.50 -6.77 -0.10
C HIS A 44 1.30 -5.57 0.42
N LEU A 45 0.68 -4.69 1.22
CA LEU A 45 1.38 -3.59 1.87
C LEU A 45 2.40 -4.08 2.89
N VAL A 46 2.02 -5.00 3.76
CA VAL A 46 2.94 -5.59 4.76
C VAL A 46 4.14 -6.23 4.08
N GLU A 47 3.92 -7.03 3.03
CA GLU A 47 4.99 -7.63 2.24
C GLU A 47 5.92 -6.58 1.60
N ALA A 48 5.37 -5.45 1.15
CA ALA A 48 6.16 -4.36 0.58
C ALA A 48 7.09 -3.70 1.63
N PHE A 49 6.56 -3.40 2.82
CA PHE A 49 7.37 -2.84 3.91
C PHE A 49 8.43 -3.83 4.40
N ASP A 50 8.07 -5.10 4.60
CA ASP A 50 9.00 -6.13 5.05
C ASP A 50 10.09 -6.38 4.00
N LEU A 51 9.76 -6.36 2.70
CA LEU A 51 10.74 -6.42 1.62
C LEU A 51 11.70 -5.23 1.68
N ALA A 52 11.20 -4.02 1.86
CA ALA A 52 12.03 -2.82 1.89
C ALA A 52 12.99 -2.82 3.09
N VAL A 53 12.51 -3.23 4.27
CA VAL A 53 13.36 -3.42 5.45
C VAL A 53 14.45 -4.46 5.21
N ARG A 54 14.10 -5.59 4.57
CA ARG A 54 15.05 -6.66 4.24
C ARG A 54 16.09 -6.21 3.22
N GLU A 55 15.68 -5.50 2.17
CA GLU A 55 16.57 -4.99 1.12
C GLU A 55 17.27 -3.68 1.52
N ARG A 56 16.95 -3.13 2.70
CA ARG A 56 17.43 -1.85 3.22
C ARG A 56 17.26 -0.71 2.20
N CYS A 57 16.10 -0.67 1.57
CA CYS A 57 15.80 0.28 0.51
C CYS A 57 14.61 1.19 0.89
N PRO A 58 14.52 2.41 0.33
CA PRO A 58 13.43 3.32 0.64
C PRO A 58 12.06 2.80 0.20
N VAL A 59 11.02 3.19 0.93
CA VAL A 59 9.61 2.94 0.58
C VAL A 59 8.94 4.23 0.10
N ILE A 60 8.26 4.17 -1.04
CA ILE A 60 7.47 5.28 -1.58
C ILE A 60 6.00 4.87 -1.64
N GLY A 61 5.14 5.52 -0.86
CA GLY A 61 3.74 5.17 -0.73
C GLY A 61 2.79 6.24 -1.28
N LEU A 62 1.82 5.83 -2.10
CA LEU A 62 0.66 6.63 -2.48
C LEU A 62 -0.61 6.06 -1.85
N TRP A 63 -1.19 6.80 -0.91
CA TRP A 63 -2.40 6.38 -0.20
C TRP A 63 -3.63 7.03 -0.83
N HIS A 64 -4.34 6.27 -1.66
CA HIS A 64 -5.65 6.62 -2.18
C HIS A 64 -6.72 5.64 -1.64
N CYS A 65 -6.66 5.35 -0.33
CA CYS A 65 -7.59 4.46 0.37
C CYS A 65 -8.52 5.21 1.34
N GLY A 66 -9.71 4.64 1.59
CA GLY A 66 -10.75 5.21 2.44
C GLY A 66 -10.88 4.55 3.83
N GLY A 67 -10.07 3.55 4.15
CA GLY A 67 -10.13 2.79 5.41
C GLY A 67 -10.27 1.29 5.19
N ALA A 68 -10.71 0.56 6.23
CA ALA A 68 -10.94 -0.89 6.17
C ALA A 68 -12.17 -1.23 5.32
N ARG A 69 -12.10 -2.35 4.59
CA ARG A 69 -13.21 -2.85 3.78
C ARG A 69 -14.28 -3.51 4.65
N LEU A 70 -15.36 -2.79 4.89
CA LEU A 70 -16.46 -3.21 5.80
C LEU A 70 -17.07 -4.57 5.47
N VAL A 71 -17.15 -4.94 4.18
CA VAL A 71 -17.71 -6.26 3.79
C VAL A 71 -16.85 -7.44 4.26
N GLU A 72 -15.56 -7.23 4.49
CA GLU A 72 -14.63 -8.23 5.06
C GLU A 72 -14.55 -8.11 6.59
N GLY A 73 -15.23 -7.13 7.20
CA GLY A 73 -15.36 -6.99 8.65
C GLY A 73 -14.03 -6.96 9.42
N VAL A 74 -13.93 -7.83 10.42
CA VAL A 74 -12.80 -7.88 11.36
C VAL A 74 -11.49 -8.25 10.67
N GLU A 75 -11.53 -9.04 9.60
CA GLU A 75 -10.32 -9.44 8.86
C GLU A 75 -9.66 -8.24 8.16
N ALA A 76 -10.46 -7.33 7.59
CA ALA A 76 -9.93 -6.10 7.03
C ALA A 76 -9.37 -5.18 8.13
N LEU A 77 -10.00 -5.14 9.31
CA LEU A 77 -9.52 -4.33 10.43
C LEU A 77 -8.17 -4.83 10.97
N ASP A 78 -8.03 -6.14 11.16
CA ASP A 78 -6.74 -6.74 11.51
C ASP A 78 -5.69 -6.42 10.45
N GLY A 79 -6.01 -6.57 9.16
CA GLY A 79 -5.10 -6.22 8.06
C GLY A 79 -4.61 -4.76 8.11
N VAL A 80 -5.50 -3.81 8.42
CA VAL A 80 -5.12 -2.40 8.61
C VAL A 80 -4.19 -2.24 9.82
N GLY A 81 -4.45 -2.95 10.91
CA GLY A 81 -3.57 -3.02 12.09
C GLY A 81 -2.18 -3.55 11.76
N GLN A 82 -2.11 -4.67 11.02
CA GLN A 82 -0.84 -5.27 10.57
C GLN A 82 -0.05 -4.33 9.67
N THR A 83 -0.73 -3.62 8.77
CA THR A 83 -0.12 -2.60 7.90
C THR A 83 0.49 -1.48 8.74
N SER A 84 -0.25 -0.96 9.72
CA SER A 84 0.24 0.09 10.62
C SER A 84 1.45 -0.39 11.44
N ALA A 85 1.40 -1.62 11.95
CA ALA A 85 2.52 -2.24 12.64
C ALA A 85 3.76 -2.39 11.73
N ALA A 86 3.57 -2.75 10.46
CA ALA A 86 4.66 -2.84 9.48
C ALA A 86 5.33 -1.49 9.21
N VAL A 87 4.54 -0.41 9.06
CA VAL A 87 5.06 0.96 8.93
C VAL A 87 5.88 1.35 10.15
N VAL A 88 5.39 1.07 11.36
CA VAL A 88 6.11 1.34 12.61
C VAL A 88 7.41 0.53 12.68
N ARG A 89 7.39 -0.75 12.32
CA ARG A 89 8.61 -1.59 12.27
C ARG A 89 9.63 -1.10 11.26
N ALA A 90 9.18 -0.49 10.16
CA ALA A 90 10.04 0.08 9.13
C ALA A 90 10.59 1.47 9.51
N SER A 91 9.88 2.19 10.38
CA SER A 91 10.30 3.51 10.89
C SER A 91 11.66 3.40 11.59
N GLY A 92 12.60 4.28 11.20
CA GLY A 92 13.97 4.27 11.69
C GLY A 92 14.87 3.17 11.09
N ARG A 93 14.34 2.26 10.25
CA ARG A 93 15.14 1.25 9.53
C ARG A 93 15.35 1.60 8.06
N VAL A 94 14.31 2.14 7.42
CA VAL A 94 14.34 2.57 6.02
C VAL A 94 13.64 3.92 5.87
N PRO A 95 14.11 4.81 4.98
CA PRO A 95 13.37 6.02 4.65
C PRO A 95 12.03 5.63 4.02
N HIS A 96 10.92 6.07 4.61
CA HIS A 96 9.61 5.96 3.97
C HIS A 96 9.06 7.35 3.69
N PHE A 97 8.46 7.52 2.52
CA PHE A 97 7.75 8.74 2.15
C PHE A 97 6.32 8.37 1.76
N SER A 98 5.36 9.15 2.26
CA SER A 98 3.95 8.97 1.90
C SER A 98 3.38 10.26 1.36
N GLY A 99 2.82 10.21 0.16
CA GLY A 99 2.15 11.35 -0.49
C GLY A 99 0.66 11.42 -0.11
N PRO A 100 0.06 12.62 -0.12
CA PRO A 100 -1.37 12.78 0.17
C PRO A 100 -2.21 12.11 -0.92
N ARG A 101 -3.46 11.81 -0.56
CA ARG A 101 -4.50 11.35 -1.48
C ARG A 101 -4.55 12.28 -2.70
N PRO A 102 -4.32 11.80 -3.93
CA PRO A 102 -4.56 12.60 -5.12
C PRO A 102 -6.01 13.05 -5.16
N VAL A 103 -6.26 14.34 -5.42
CA VAL A 103 -7.61 14.83 -5.70
C VAL A 103 -7.98 14.33 -7.09
N VAL A 104 -8.68 13.21 -7.14
CA VAL A 104 -9.28 12.72 -8.38
C VAL A 104 -10.62 13.45 -8.51
N PRO A 105 -10.80 14.36 -9.50
CA PRO A 105 -12.10 14.98 -9.74
C PRO A 105 -13.12 13.87 -10.00
N PRO A 106 -14.41 14.06 -9.62
CA PRO A 106 -15.43 13.06 -9.84
C PRO A 106 -15.52 12.79 -11.35
N THR A 107 -14.89 11.72 -11.82
CA THR A 107 -15.20 11.15 -13.12
C THR A 107 -16.64 10.69 -13.02
N GLY A 108 -17.51 11.38 -13.76
CA GLY A 108 -18.94 11.08 -13.82
C GLY A 108 -19.15 9.58 -13.96
N LYS A 109 -20.09 9.06 -13.16
CA LYS A 109 -20.64 7.71 -13.31
C LYS A 109 -20.84 7.40 -14.80
N ARG A 110 -20.12 6.39 -15.29
CA ARG A 110 -20.60 5.55 -16.38
C ARG A 110 -20.80 4.16 -15.80
#